data_AF-A0A8J9UJU2-F1
#
_entry.id   AF-A0A8J9UJU2-F1
#
_cell.length_a   1.000
_cell.length_b   1.000
_cell.length_c   1.000
_cell.angle_alpha   90.00
_cell.angle_beta   90.00
_cell.angle_gamma   90.00
#
_symmetry.space_group_name_H-M   'P 1'
#
loop_
_entity.id
_entity.type
_entity.pdbx_description
1 polymer ?
#
loop_
_entity_poly.entity_id
_entity_poly.type
_entity_poly.pdbx_seq_one_letter_code
_entity_poly.pdbx_strand_id
1 'polypeptide(L)'
;MADEPKPVNEEDLRQLKERMKLIADADPAQYHNEYSLKRYLRAFKTVDGAFQAILKTNKWRVEYGVSTLQENKEMIEKYSDKARVLRHRDIVGRPIVYIPAKNHSSSDRSIDDLTKFIVYCLEEASKKCFEEVVDNLCIVFDLNNFTLSCMDYQVLKNLIWLLSRHYPERLGVCLIINAPAFFSGCWAVIKGWLDENTAGKVTFVNSEIDLCRYLIPDILPTDM
;
A
#
# COMPACT_ATOMS: atom_id res chain seq x y z
N MET A 1 12.07 6.69 14.46
CA MET A 1 12.06 7.89 13.60
C MET A 1 11.66 7.41 12.23
N ALA A 2 10.62 7.97 11.61
CA ALA A 2 10.33 7.63 10.22
C ALA A 2 11.53 8.08 9.39
N ASP A 3 12.13 7.17 8.61
CA ASP A 3 13.14 7.58 7.64
C ASP A 3 12.49 8.60 6.70
N GLU A 4 13.07 9.80 6.64
CA GLU A 4 12.62 10.82 5.71
C GLU A 4 12.70 10.27 4.28
N PRO A 5 11.70 10.54 3.43
CA PRO A 5 11.76 10.13 2.04
C PRO A 5 13.03 10.68 1.40
N LYS A 6 13.73 9.87 0.59
CA LYS A 6 14.92 10.33 -0.12
C LYS A 6 14.59 11.62 -0.90
N PRO A 7 15.44 12.67 -0.82
CA PRO A 7 15.20 13.88 -1.55
C PRO A 7 15.18 13.58 -3.06
N VAL A 8 14.31 14.27 -3.79
CA VAL A 8 14.29 14.22 -5.25
C VAL A 8 15.16 15.34 -5.81
N ASN A 9 15.72 15.13 -6.99
CA ASN A 9 16.40 16.20 -7.71
C ASN A 9 15.38 17.27 -8.14
N GLU A 10 15.62 18.52 -7.76
CA GLU A 10 14.68 19.63 -8.04
C GLU A 10 14.55 19.96 -9.53
N GLU A 11 15.61 19.75 -10.31
CA GLU A 11 15.57 19.92 -11.77
C GLU A 11 14.74 18.82 -12.43
N ASP A 12 14.88 17.56 -12.00
CA ASP A 12 14.04 16.46 -12.46
C ASP A 12 12.55 16.70 -12.11
N LEU A 13 12.29 17.21 -10.91
CA LEU A 13 10.94 17.58 -10.49
C LEU A 13 10.36 18.70 -11.34
N ARG A 14 11.16 19.74 -11.63
CA ARG A 14 10.75 20.84 -12.52
C ARG A 14 10.41 20.33 -13.92
N GLN A 15 11.29 19.53 -14.52
CA GLN A 15 11.05 18.95 -15.84
C GLN A 15 9.81 18.05 -15.88
N LEU A 16 9.60 17.22 -14.84
CA LEU A 16 8.41 16.39 -14.75
C LEU A 16 7.13 17.23 -14.61
N LYS A 17 7.15 18.27 -13.77
CA LYS A 17 6.03 19.22 -13.64
C LYS A 17 5.69 19.87 -14.99
N GLU A 18 6.69 20.31 -15.74
CA GLU A 18 6.50 20.91 -17.08
C GLU A 18 5.85 19.91 -18.06
N ARG A 19 6.33 18.66 -18.10
CA ARG A 19 5.72 17.61 -18.95
C ARG A 19 4.29 17.29 -18.54
N MET A 20 4.02 17.24 -17.25
CA MET A 20 2.69 16.93 -16.71
C MET A 20 1.70 18.09 -16.89
N LYS A 21 2.18 19.34 -16.96
CA LYS A 21 1.31 20.51 -17.16
C LYS A 21 0.47 20.39 -18.42
N LEU A 22 1.07 19.98 -19.54
CA LEU A 22 0.35 19.78 -20.81
C LEU A 22 -0.80 18.78 -20.69
N ILE A 23 -0.63 17.76 -19.84
CA ILE A 23 -1.63 16.72 -19.61
C ILE A 23 -2.71 17.22 -18.65
N ALA A 24 -2.32 17.87 -17.57
CA ALA A 24 -3.26 18.42 -16.59
C ALA A 24 -4.14 19.52 -17.20
N ASP A 25 -3.60 20.32 -18.11
CA ASP A 25 -4.36 21.33 -18.86
C ASP A 25 -5.38 20.68 -19.81
N ALA A 26 -5.08 19.49 -20.35
CA ALA A 26 -5.97 18.73 -21.23
C ALA A 26 -7.03 17.92 -20.46
N ASP A 27 -6.69 17.42 -19.28
CA ASP A 27 -7.57 16.66 -18.39
C ASP A 27 -7.27 16.98 -16.91
N PRO A 28 -8.04 17.91 -16.30
CA PRO A 28 -7.88 18.26 -14.90
C PRO A 28 -8.23 17.13 -13.92
N ALA A 29 -8.90 16.06 -14.38
CA ALA A 29 -9.27 14.92 -13.52
C ALA A 29 -8.10 13.96 -13.28
N GLN A 30 -6.92 14.22 -13.85
CA GLN A 30 -5.73 13.39 -13.70
C GLN A 30 -5.24 13.35 -12.25
N TYR A 31 -4.85 12.15 -11.80
CA TYR A 31 -4.48 11.87 -10.41
C TYR A 31 -3.05 12.32 -10.09
N HIS A 32 -2.70 13.61 -10.17
CA HIS A 32 -1.35 14.04 -9.77
C HIS A 32 -1.30 15.40 -9.09
N ASN A 33 -0.59 15.42 -7.97
CA ASN A 33 -0.10 16.62 -7.31
C ASN A 33 1.42 16.53 -7.14
N GLU A 34 2.05 17.59 -6.63
CA GLU A 34 3.50 17.63 -6.43
C GLU A 34 4.03 16.44 -5.61
N TYR A 35 3.35 16.06 -4.53
CA TYR A 35 3.73 14.92 -3.68
C TYR A 35 3.75 13.60 -4.46
N SER A 36 2.73 13.37 -5.28
CA SER A 36 2.70 12.21 -6.16
C SER A 36 3.85 12.22 -7.15
N LEU A 37 4.19 13.37 -7.77
CA LEU A 37 5.31 13.46 -8.71
C LEU A 37 6.64 13.08 -8.03
N LYS A 38 6.86 13.54 -6.80
CA LYS A 38 8.04 13.16 -6.00
C LYS A 38 8.09 11.65 -5.74
N ARG A 39 6.96 11.01 -5.41
CA ARG A 39 6.88 9.55 -5.25
C ARG A 39 7.25 8.80 -6.53
N TYR A 40 6.72 9.22 -7.68
CA TYR A 40 7.05 8.60 -8.95
C TYR A 40 8.53 8.81 -9.33
N LEU A 41 9.10 9.98 -9.11
CA LEU A 41 10.54 10.21 -9.34
C LEU A 41 11.41 9.30 -8.47
N ARG A 42 11.09 9.15 -7.18
CA ARG A 42 11.82 8.23 -6.29
C ARG A 42 11.76 6.78 -6.79
N ALA A 43 10.59 6.30 -7.20
CA ALA A 43 10.40 4.92 -7.61
C ALA A 43 11.01 4.61 -8.99
N PHE A 44 10.83 5.50 -9.96
CA PHE A 44 11.20 5.27 -11.37
C PHE A 44 12.54 5.90 -11.76
N LYS A 45 13.18 6.65 -10.84
CA LYS A 45 14.57 7.17 -10.88
C LYS A 45 14.88 8.18 -11.98
N THR A 46 14.09 8.26 -13.05
CA THR A 46 14.28 9.19 -14.16
C THR A 46 12.98 9.94 -14.46
N VAL A 47 13.11 11.15 -15.01
CA VAL A 47 11.96 11.97 -15.45
C VAL A 47 11.08 11.20 -16.44
N ASP A 48 11.70 10.55 -17.42
CA ASP A 48 10.97 9.79 -18.44
C ASP A 48 10.26 8.56 -17.84
N GLY A 49 10.95 7.80 -16.98
CA GLY A 49 10.37 6.65 -16.30
C GLY A 49 9.17 7.03 -15.43
N ALA A 50 9.32 8.11 -14.65
CA ALA A 50 8.24 8.65 -13.82
C ALA A 50 7.05 9.11 -14.66
N PHE A 51 7.30 9.88 -15.73
CA PHE A 51 6.27 10.36 -16.64
C PHE A 51 5.48 9.21 -17.30
N GLN A 52 6.17 8.20 -17.83
CA GLN A 52 5.52 7.02 -18.44
C GLN A 52 4.72 6.20 -17.41
N ALA A 53 5.22 6.06 -16.18
CA ALA A 53 4.53 5.34 -15.12
C ALA A 53 3.26 6.06 -14.64
N ILE A 54 3.31 7.40 -14.57
CA ILE A 54 2.17 8.27 -14.30
C ILE A 54 1.08 8.05 -15.37
N LEU A 55 1.44 8.18 -16.65
CA LEU A 55 0.51 7.96 -17.78
C LEU A 55 -0.17 6.59 -17.72
N LYS A 56 0.62 5.53 -17.49
CA LYS A 56 0.12 4.17 -17.34
C LYS A 56 -0.82 4.04 -16.15
N THR A 57 -0.52 4.73 -15.04
CA THR A 57 -1.38 4.71 -13.86
C THR A 57 -2.70 5.42 -14.14
N ASN A 58 -2.71 6.59 -14.75
CA ASN A 58 -3.96 7.30 -15.04
C ASN A 58 -4.85 6.51 -16.00
N LYS A 59 -4.25 5.95 -17.06
CA LYS A 59 -4.98 5.05 -17.96
C LYS A 59 -5.58 3.86 -17.20
N TRP A 60 -4.78 3.18 -16.38
CA TRP A 60 -5.24 2.07 -15.55
C TRP A 60 -6.37 2.50 -14.60
N ARG A 61 -6.26 3.65 -13.94
CA ARG A 61 -7.28 4.15 -13.00
C ARG A 61 -8.64 4.29 -13.66
N VAL A 62 -8.68 4.78 -14.90
CA VAL A 62 -9.90 4.92 -15.70
C VAL A 62 -10.43 3.55 -16.12
N GLU A 63 -9.59 2.71 -16.74
CA GLU A 63 -9.99 1.39 -17.24
C GLU A 63 -10.43 0.44 -16.11
N TYR A 64 -9.80 0.54 -14.95
CA TYR A 64 -10.09 -0.27 -13.78
C TYR A 64 -11.28 0.26 -12.96
N GLY A 65 -11.74 1.49 -13.23
CA GLY A 65 -12.86 2.12 -12.52
C GLY A 65 -12.54 2.49 -11.07
N VAL A 66 -11.32 2.95 -10.79
CA VAL A 66 -10.85 3.20 -9.40
C VAL A 66 -11.75 4.20 -8.66
N SER A 67 -12.24 5.24 -9.35
CA SER A 67 -13.09 6.28 -8.76
C SER A 67 -14.45 5.78 -8.27
N THR A 68 -14.96 4.68 -8.82
CA THR A 68 -16.29 4.14 -8.49
C THR A 68 -16.23 2.94 -7.55
N LEU A 69 -15.03 2.46 -7.17
CA LEU A 69 -14.88 1.31 -6.26
C LEU A 69 -15.60 1.50 -4.92
N GLN A 70 -15.62 2.74 -4.40
CA GLN A 70 -16.30 3.09 -3.15
C GLN A 70 -17.83 2.92 -3.21
N GLU A 71 -18.42 2.86 -4.41
CA GLU A 71 -19.86 2.68 -4.62
C GLU A 71 -20.27 1.21 -4.53
N ASN A 72 -19.31 0.29 -4.70
CA ASN A 72 -19.56 -1.16 -4.64
C ASN A 72 -19.63 -1.65 -3.17
N LYS A 73 -20.73 -1.34 -2.50
CA LYS A 73 -20.97 -1.70 -1.10
C LYS A 73 -20.97 -3.21 -0.86
N GLU A 74 -21.49 -4.00 -1.81
CA GLU A 74 -21.53 -5.45 -1.71
C GLU A 74 -20.12 -6.06 -1.62
N MET A 75 -19.20 -5.62 -2.48
CA MET A 75 -17.79 -6.04 -2.43
C MET A 75 -17.12 -5.62 -1.12
N ILE A 76 -17.36 -4.38 -0.68
CA ILE A 76 -16.77 -3.85 0.56
C ILE A 76 -17.24 -4.66 1.76
N GLU A 77 -18.54 -4.97 1.84
CA GLU A 77 -19.10 -5.76 2.92
C GLU A 77 -18.60 -7.22 2.88
N LYS A 78 -18.59 -7.83 1.69
CA LYS A 78 -18.11 -9.20 1.46
C LYS A 78 -16.68 -9.45 1.94
N TYR A 79 -15.77 -8.48 1.79
CA TYR A 79 -14.35 -8.63 2.14
C TYR A 79 -13.93 -7.79 3.35
N SER A 80 -14.89 -7.25 4.11
CA SER A 80 -14.63 -6.38 5.26
C SER A 80 -13.85 -7.05 6.40
N ASP A 81 -13.82 -8.38 6.43
CA ASP A 81 -13.03 -9.23 7.33
C ASP A 81 -11.59 -9.46 6.82
N LYS A 82 -11.32 -9.28 5.52
CA LYS A 82 -9.99 -9.51 4.91
C LYS A 82 -9.01 -8.36 5.18
N ALA A 83 -9.50 -7.13 5.24
CA ALA A 83 -8.71 -5.95 5.57
C ALA A 83 -9.59 -4.78 6.04
N ARG A 84 -9.03 -3.88 6.85
CA ARG A 84 -9.72 -2.67 7.33
C ARG A 84 -8.76 -1.48 7.40
N VAL A 85 -9.17 -0.34 6.85
CA VAL A 85 -8.47 0.93 7.05
C VAL A 85 -8.91 1.52 8.39
N LEU A 86 -8.00 1.56 9.36
CA LEU A 86 -8.35 1.96 10.72
C LEU A 86 -8.68 3.46 10.81
N ARG A 87 -9.42 3.82 11.87
CA ARG A 87 -9.69 5.21 12.22
C ARG A 87 -8.44 5.90 12.78
N HIS A 88 -7.67 5.17 13.57
CA HIS A 88 -6.45 5.63 14.21
C HIS A 88 -5.25 5.57 13.25
N ARG A 89 -4.17 6.25 13.63
CA ARG A 89 -2.91 6.35 12.89
C ARG A 89 -1.79 5.71 13.68
N ASP A 90 -0.69 5.41 12.99
CA ASP A 90 0.54 5.01 13.65
C ASP A 90 1.15 6.21 14.41
N ILE A 91 2.17 5.99 15.23
CA ILE A 91 2.75 7.05 16.09
C ILE A 91 3.40 8.19 15.30
N VAL A 92 3.67 8.01 14.00
CA VAL A 92 4.21 9.06 13.13
C VAL A 92 3.14 9.68 12.24
N GLY A 93 1.88 9.24 12.34
CA GLY A 93 0.73 9.83 11.64
C GLY A 93 0.27 9.10 10.37
N ARG A 94 0.82 7.92 10.06
CA ARG A 94 0.43 7.13 8.87
C ARG A 94 -0.97 6.54 9.04
N PRO A 95 -1.83 6.60 8.01
CA PRO A 95 -3.01 5.76 7.96
C PRO A 95 -2.62 4.28 8.04
N ILE A 96 -3.41 3.51 8.80
CA ILE A 96 -3.15 2.09 9.02
C ILE A 96 -4.11 1.24 8.19
N VAL A 97 -3.57 0.31 7.40
CA VAL A 97 -4.31 -0.78 6.77
C VAL A 97 -4.02 -2.05 7.57
N TYR A 98 -5.03 -2.57 8.25
CA TYR A 98 -4.95 -3.79 9.04
C TYR A 98 -5.43 -5.00 8.24
N ILE A 99 -4.67 -6.09 8.25
CA ILE A 99 -4.92 -7.30 7.45
C ILE A 99 -4.76 -8.53 8.36
N PRO A 100 -5.87 -9.15 8.83
CA PRO A 100 -5.80 -10.44 9.51
C PRO A 100 -5.53 -11.56 8.48
N ALA A 101 -4.30 -12.05 8.43
CA ALA A 101 -3.85 -13.01 7.42
C ALA A 101 -4.61 -14.35 7.51
N LYS A 102 -5.12 -14.72 8.69
CA LYS A 102 -5.93 -15.94 8.91
C LYS A 102 -7.19 -15.98 8.02
N ASN A 103 -7.72 -14.82 7.62
CA ASN A 103 -8.96 -14.73 6.85
C ASN A 103 -8.71 -14.91 5.34
N HIS A 104 -7.46 -14.96 4.87
CA HIS A 104 -7.14 -15.16 3.45
C HIS A 104 -7.03 -16.65 3.13
N SER A 105 -7.21 -17.04 1.86
CA SER A 105 -7.03 -18.43 1.41
C SER A 105 -6.86 -18.49 -0.09
N SER A 106 -5.92 -19.33 -0.56
CA SER A 106 -5.73 -19.60 -1.99
C SER A 106 -6.93 -20.28 -2.68
N SER A 107 -7.91 -20.74 -1.89
CA SER A 107 -9.16 -21.32 -2.40
C SER A 107 -10.22 -20.26 -2.76
N ASP A 108 -9.96 -18.98 -2.44
CA ASP A 108 -10.85 -17.87 -2.81
C ASP A 108 -10.93 -17.75 -4.34
N ARG A 109 -12.14 -17.96 -4.89
CA ARG A 109 -12.33 -18.05 -6.35
C ARG A 109 -12.37 -16.71 -7.07
N SER A 110 -12.54 -15.60 -6.35
CA SER A 110 -12.76 -14.25 -6.91
C SER A 110 -11.56 -13.32 -6.67
N ILE A 111 -10.39 -13.72 -7.17
CA ILE A 111 -9.13 -12.95 -7.02
C ILE A 111 -9.27 -11.52 -7.55
N ASP A 112 -10.00 -11.33 -8.66
CA ASP A 112 -10.20 -10.01 -9.26
C ASP A 112 -10.99 -9.07 -8.33
N ASP A 113 -12.07 -9.57 -7.70
CA ASP A 113 -12.86 -8.77 -6.77
C ASP A 113 -12.08 -8.47 -5.48
N LEU A 114 -11.31 -9.44 -4.98
CA LEU A 114 -10.43 -9.22 -3.83
C LEU A 114 -9.34 -8.19 -4.17
N THR A 115 -8.82 -8.21 -5.40
CA THR A 115 -7.86 -7.20 -5.88
C THR A 115 -8.50 -5.82 -5.96
N LYS A 116 -9.75 -5.70 -6.43
CA LYS A 116 -10.51 -4.44 -6.39
C LYS A 116 -10.72 -3.95 -4.96
N PHE A 117 -10.97 -4.85 -4.02
CA PHE A 117 -11.08 -4.52 -2.61
C PHE A 117 -9.75 -4.02 -2.01
N ILE A 118 -8.61 -4.59 -2.41
CA ILE A 118 -7.28 -4.08 -2.05
C ILE A 118 -7.10 -2.66 -2.57
N VAL A 119 -7.44 -2.42 -3.84
CA VAL A 119 -7.36 -1.08 -4.44
C VAL A 119 -8.24 -0.09 -3.68
N TYR A 120 -9.46 -0.48 -3.32
CA TYR A 120 -10.34 0.32 -2.46
C TYR A 120 -9.68 0.66 -1.12
N CYS A 121 -9.09 -0.31 -0.41
CA CYS A 121 -8.40 -0.06 0.85
C CYS A 121 -7.20 0.90 0.70
N LEU A 122 -6.42 0.75 -0.38
CA LEU A 122 -5.29 1.65 -0.68
C LEU A 122 -5.75 3.07 -0.99
N GLU A 123 -6.85 3.24 -1.72
CA GLU A 123 -7.45 4.55 -2.01
C GLU A 123 -7.98 5.20 -0.72
N GLU A 124 -8.73 4.46 0.11
CA GLU A 124 -9.25 4.97 1.38
C GLU A 124 -8.14 5.35 2.36
N ALA A 125 -7.08 4.55 2.44
CA ALA A 125 -5.91 4.88 3.23
C ALA A 125 -5.18 6.11 2.67
N SER A 126 -5.02 6.20 1.34
CA SER A 126 -4.37 7.33 0.68
C SER A 126 -5.13 8.65 0.87
N LYS A 127 -6.48 8.62 0.85
CA LYS A 127 -7.32 9.80 1.15
C LYS A 127 -7.13 10.31 2.59
N LYS A 128 -6.74 9.42 3.51
CA LYS A 128 -6.43 9.78 4.90
C LYS A 128 -5.00 10.32 5.06
N CYS A 129 -4.14 10.32 4.04
CA CYS A 129 -2.82 10.93 4.16
C CYS A 129 -2.91 12.46 4.25
N PHE A 130 -2.06 13.06 5.10
CA PHE A 130 -1.79 14.49 5.08
C PHE A 130 -0.46 14.68 4.37
N GLU A 131 -0.47 14.77 3.03
CA GLU A 131 0.74 14.58 2.23
C GLU A 131 1.88 15.59 2.49
N GLU A 132 1.58 16.74 3.11
CA GLU A 132 2.56 17.70 3.61
C GLU A 132 3.42 17.16 4.77
N VAL A 133 2.87 16.22 5.55
CA VAL A 133 3.48 15.68 6.78
C VAL A 133 3.79 14.19 6.61
N VAL A 134 2.81 13.41 6.15
CA VAL A 134 2.89 11.97 5.97
C VAL A 134 2.15 11.57 4.70
N ASP A 135 2.92 11.10 3.72
CA ASP A 135 2.40 10.67 2.42
C ASP A 135 2.43 9.14 2.22
N ASN A 136 2.81 8.39 3.26
CA ASN A 136 2.96 6.94 3.26
C ASN A 136 2.06 6.24 4.30
N LEU A 137 1.94 4.92 4.15
CA LEU A 137 1.00 4.05 4.84
C LEU A 137 1.73 3.12 5.80
N CYS A 138 1.05 2.73 6.87
CA CYS A 138 1.41 1.61 7.72
C CYS A 138 0.51 0.42 7.36
N ILE A 139 1.09 -0.68 6.87
CA ILE A 139 0.34 -1.92 6.64
C ILE A 139 0.67 -2.88 7.77
N VAL A 140 -0.34 -3.43 8.44
CA VAL A 140 -0.18 -4.40 9.53
C VAL A 140 -0.75 -5.73 9.07
N PHE A 141 0.10 -6.74 8.96
CA PHE A 141 -0.32 -8.13 8.80
C PHE A 141 -0.34 -8.81 10.16
N ASP A 142 -1.53 -9.19 10.61
CA ASP A 142 -1.71 -10.02 11.80
C ASP A 142 -1.74 -11.50 11.42
N LEU A 143 -0.76 -12.25 11.90
CA LEU A 143 -0.63 -13.68 11.66
C LEU A 143 -1.18 -14.53 12.82
N ASN A 144 -1.94 -13.93 13.74
CA ASN A 144 -2.64 -14.69 14.76
C ASN A 144 -3.59 -15.72 14.12
N ASN A 145 -3.49 -16.99 14.54
CA ASN A 145 -4.16 -18.14 13.93
C ASN A 145 -3.86 -18.37 12.43
N PHE A 146 -2.76 -17.82 11.91
CA PHE A 146 -2.34 -18.06 10.53
C PHE A 146 -1.85 -19.50 10.34
N THR A 147 -2.34 -20.16 9.30
CA THR A 147 -1.89 -21.49 8.86
C THR A 147 -1.46 -21.45 7.39
N LEU A 148 -0.81 -22.51 6.90
CA LEU A 148 -0.39 -22.57 5.50
C LEU A 148 -1.57 -22.53 4.51
N SER A 149 -2.76 -22.98 4.90
CA SER A 149 -3.95 -22.86 4.03
C SER A 149 -4.40 -21.41 3.86
N CYS A 150 -4.04 -20.54 4.80
CA CYS A 150 -4.34 -19.12 4.72
C CYS A 150 -3.42 -18.36 3.76
N MET A 151 -2.31 -18.98 3.34
CA MET A 151 -1.33 -18.34 2.47
C MET A 151 -1.87 -18.18 1.05
N ASP A 152 -2.26 -16.96 0.70
CA ASP A 152 -2.60 -16.58 -0.67
C ASP A 152 -1.47 -15.79 -1.34
N TYR A 153 -0.59 -16.51 -2.02
CA TYR A 153 0.52 -15.92 -2.75
C TYR A 153 0.09 -15.09 -3.96
N GLN A 154 -1.08 -15.37 -4.56
CA GLN A 154 -1.52 -14.62 -5.74
C GLN A 154 -2.02 -13.24 -5.33
N VAL A 155 -2.83 -13.17 -4.27
CA VAL A 155 -3.30 -11.91 -3.68
C VAL A 155 -2.13 -11.06 -3.19
N LEU A 156 -1.14 -11.68 -2.53
CA LEU A 156 0.06 -10.97 -2.09
C LEU A 156 0.88 -10.43 -3.27
N LYS A 157 1.04 -11.21 -4.35
CA LYS A 157 1.69 -10.72 -5.58
C LYS A 157 0.92 -9.55 -6.19
N ASN A 158 -0.41 -9.60 -6.20
CA ASN A 158 -1.24 -8.49 -6.69
C ASN A 158 -1.04 -7.23 -5.85
N LEU A 159 -1.01 -7.34 -4.51
CA LEU A 159 -0.71 -6.23 -3.62
C LEU A 159 0.67 -5.63 -3.89
N ILE A 160 1.71 -6.46 -3.98
CA ILE A 160 3.09 -6.01 -4.28
C ILE A 160 3.11 -5.30 -5.63
N TRP A 161 2.48 -5.87 -6.65
CA TRP A 161 2.39 -5.29 -7.99
C TRP A 161 1.70 -3.93 -7.99
N LEU A 162 0.58 -3.80 -7.28
CA LEU A 162 -0.14 -2.53 -7.11
C LEU A 162 0.76 -1.47 -6.44
N LEU A 163 1.41 -1.84 -5.33
CA LEU A 163 2.32 -0.94 -4.59
C LEU A 163 3.53 -0.51 -5.43
N SER A 164 4.07 -1.40 -6.27
CA SER A 164 5.22 -1.07 -7.12
C SER A 164 4.85 -0.22 -8.33
N ARG A 165 3.66 -0.40 -8.93
CA ARG A 165 3.30 0.24 -10.21
C ARG A 165 2.37 1.43 -10.10
N HIS A 166 1.35 1.33 -9.26
CA HIS A 166 0.25 2.30 -9.21
C HIS A 166 0.21 3.09 -7.91
N TYR A 167 0.85 2.58 -6.85
CA TYR A 167 0.99 3.25 -5.56
C TYR A 167 2.46 3.36 -5.13
N PRO A 168 3.37 3.81 -6.02
CA PRO A 168 4.80 3.85 -5.73
C PRO A 168 5.07 4.68 -4.48
N GLU A 169 6.01 4.22 -3.66
CA GLU A 169 6.45 4.90 -2.44
C GLU A 169 5.33 5.15 -1.40
N ARG A 170 4.14 4.56 -1.56
CA ARG A 170 3.07 4.64 -0.54
C ARG A 170 3.33 3.76 0.66
N LEU A 171 4.08 2.65 0.54
CA LEU A 171 4.45 1.86 1.71
C LEU A 171 5.51 2.61 2.53
N GLY A 172 5.18 2.95 3.78
CA GLY A 172 6.11 3.52 4.75
C GLY A 172 6.68 2.45 5.67
N VAL A 173 5.82 1.63 6.26
CA VAL A 173 6.20 0.47 7.07
C VAL A 173 5.19 -0.66 6.89
N CYS A 174 5.69 -1.90 6.87
CA CYS A 174 4.90 -3.12 6.90
C CYS A 174 5.22 -3.88 8.18
N LEU A 175 4.27 -3.98 9.10
CA LEU A 175 4.44 -4.69 10.36
C LEU A 175 3.87 -6.10 10.23
N ILE A 176 4.70 -7.10 10.54
CA ILE A 176 4.28 -8.50 10.65
C ILE A 176 4.23 -8.83 12.14
N ILE A 177 3.01 -9.00 12.68
CA ILE A 177 2.78 -9.32 14.09
C ILE A 177 2.31 -10.77 14.23
N ASN A 178 2.51 -11.37 15.40
CA ASN A 178 2.05 -12.73 15.73
C ASN A 178 2.52 -13.82 14.75
N ALA A 179 3.71 -13.64 14.15
CA ALA A 179 4.21 -14.56 13.14
C ALA A 179 4.57 -15.94 13.75
N PRO A 180 3.99 -17.04 13.23
CA PRO A 180 4.39 -18.37 13.67
C PRO A 180 5.79 -18.72 13.15
N ALA A 181 6.52 -19.57 13.87
CA ALA A 181 7.92 -19.90 13.55
C ALA A 181 8.14 -20.36 12.09
N PHE A 182 7.19 -21.11 11.53
CA PHE A 182 7.27 -21.59 10.14
C PHE A 182 7.14 -20.48 9.08
N PHE A 183 6.62 -19.30 9.44
CA PHE A 183 6.43 -18.19 8.50
C PHE A 183 7.76 -17.66 7.95
N SER A 184 8.88 -17.91 8.63
CA SER A 184 10.23 -17.65 8.13
C SER A 184 10.47 -18.23 6.73
N GLY A 185 9.96 -19.45 6.45
CA GLY A 185 10.04 -20.07 5.13
C GLY A 185 9.18 -19.37 4.08
N CYS A 186 7.96 -18.98 4.45
CA CYS A 186 7.08 -18.18 3.58
C CYS A 186 7.71 -16.82 3.26
N TRP A 187 8.27 -16.14 4.25
CA TRP A 187 8.95 -14.87 4.09
C TRP A 187 10.15 -14.97 3.14
N ALA A 188 10.93 -16.05 3.19
CA ALA A 188 12.04 -16.26 2.26
C ALA A 188 11.57 -16.25 0.80
N VAL A 189 10.40 -16.84 0.51
CA VAL A 189 9.78 -16.81 -0.83
C VAL A 189 9.30 -15.40 -1.18
N ILE A 190 8.56 -14.75 -0.27
CA ILE A 190 7.98 -13.41 -0.47
C ILE A 190 9.08 -12.37 -0.72
N LYS A 191 10.17 -12.43 0.07
CA LYS A 191 11.31 -11.52 -0.04
C LYS A 191 11.94 -11.54 -1.43
N GLY A 192 11.90 -12.68 -2.13
CA GLY A 192 12.37 -12.80 -3.51
C GLY A 192 11.55 -12.01 -4.55
N TRP A 193 10.36 -11.53 -4.18
CA TRP A 193 9.50 -10.72 -5.04
C TRP A 193 9.60 -9.22 -4.76
N LEU A 194 10.23 -8.84 -3.65
CA LEU A 194 10.35 -7.46 -3.20
C LEU A 194 11.68 -6.88 -3.68
N ASP A 195 11.65 -5.64 -4.15
CA ASP A 195 12.88 -4.86 -4.27
C ASP A 195 13.46 -4.53 -2.89
N GLU A 196 14.73 -4.16 -2.83
CA GLU A 196 15.45 -3.91 -1.57
C GLU A 196 14.80 -2.82 -0.71
N ASN A 197 14.28 -1.75 -1.33
CA ASN A 197 13.62 -0.66 -0.61
C ASN A 197 12.30 -1.13 0.02
N THR A 198 11.51 -1.93 -0.70
CA THR A 198 10.27 -2.51 -0.15
C THR A 198 10.56 -3.54 0.94
N ALA A 199 11.54 -4.43 0.74
CA ALA A 199 11.95 -5.43 1.73
C ALA A 199 12.46 -4.77 3.02
N GLY A 200 13.19 -3.66 2.92
CA GLY A 200 13.69 -2.89 4.07
C GLY A 200 12.59 -2.23 4.90
N LYS A 201 11.37 -2.10 4.37
CA LYS A 201 10.21 -1.54 5.08
C LYS A 201 9.42 -2.60 5.87
N VAL A 202 9.74 -3.88 5.73
CA VAL A 202 9.09 -4.97 6.46
C VAL A 202 9.76 -5.18 7.82
N THR A 203 8.98 -5.07 8.89
CA THR A 203 9.42 -5.25 10.27
C THR A 203 8.64 -6.40 10.91
N PHE A 204 9.36 -7.39 11.42
CA PHE A 204 8.80 -8.43 12.29
C PHE A 204 8.76 -7.93 13.73
N VAL A 205 7.57 -7.92 14.30
CA VAL A 205 7.32 -7.41 15.66
C VAL A 205 7.03 -8.60 16.55
N ASN A 206 7.91 -8.82 17.53
CA ASN A 206 7.90 -10.04 18.35
C ASN A 206 7.34 -9.80 19.77
N SER A 207 7.04 -8.57 20.14
CA SER A 207 6.50 -8.21 21.45
C SER A 207 5.58 -6.99 21.36
N GLU A 208 4.67 -6.85 22.32
CA GLU A 208 3.80 -5.68 22.45
C GLU A 208 4.62 -4.38 22.65
N ILE A 209 5.73 -4.48 23.41
CA ILE A 209 6.66 -3.36 23.63
C ILE A 209 7.26 -2.88 22.29
N ASP A 210 7.62 -3.80 21.41
CA ASP A 210 8.11 -3.44 20.08
C ASP A 210 7.00 -2.83 19.22
N LEU A 211 5.77 -3.33 19.33
CA LEU A 211 4.61 -2.79 18.62
C LEU A 211 4.32 -1.33 19.02
N CYS A 212 4.44 -1.00 20.31
CA CYS A 212 4.29 0.36 20.84
C CYS A 212 5.26 1.38 20.22
N ARG A 213 6.34 0.94 19.58
CA ARG A 213 7.26 1.81 18.82
C ARG A 213 6.69 2.24 17.47
N TYR A 214 5.55 1.67 17.07
CA TYR A 214 4.88 1.96 15.80
C TYR A 214 3.43 2.38 15.99
N LEU A 215 2.68 1.75 16.88
CA LEU A 215 1.27 2.06 17.12
C LEU A 215 0.83 1.63 18.53
N ILE A 216 -0.29 2.17 19.00
CA ILE A 216 -0.89 1.76 20.27
C ILE A 216 -1.62 0.42 20.04
N PRO A 217 -1.27 -0.69 20.71
CA PRO A 217 -1.84 -2.01 20.45
C PRO A 217 -3.37 -2.05 20.48
N ASP A 218 -4.00 -1.33 21.41
CA ASP A 218 -5.46 -1.29 21.62
C ASP A 218 -6.26 -0.76 20.42
N ILE A 219 -5.61 -0.12 19.44
CA ILE A 219 -6.29 0.34 18.23
C ILE A 219 -6.51 -0.80 17.22
N LEU A 220 -5.83 -1.94 17.40
CA LEU A 220 -5.93 -3.08 16.50
C LEU A 220 -7.28 -3.79 16.72
N PRO A 221 -8.00 -4.14 15.63
CA PRO A 221 -9.27 -4.85 15.73
C PRO A 221 -9.12 -6.22 16.40
N THR A 222 -10.02 -6.54 17.33
CA THR A 222 -10.17 -7.89 17.91
C THR A 222 -11.37 -8.64 17.33
N ASP A 223 -12.19 -7.97 16.54
CA ASP A 223 -13.46 -8.44 15.95
C ASP A 223 -13.30 -8.99 14.52
N MET A 224 -12.07 -9.08 14.01
CA MET A 224 -11.74 -9.53 12.66
C MET A 224 -11.02 -10.89 12.67
#